data_AF-A0A1S1WSR8-F1
#
_entry.id   AF-A0A1S1WSR8-F1
#
_cell.length_a   1.000
_cell.length_b   1.000
_cell.length_c   1.000
_cell.angle_alpha   90.00
_cell.angle_beta   90.00
_cell.angle_gamma   90.00
#
_symmetry.space_group_name_H-M   'P 1'
#
loop_
_entity.id
_entity.type
_entity.pdbx_description
1 polymer ?
#
loop_
_entity_poly.entity_id
_entity_poly.type
_entity_poly.pdbx_seq_one_letter_code
_entity_poly.pdbx_strand_id
1 'polypeptide(L)'
;MARTKTTETPAIAPAVELRQDVVDAANVMAIAQASYGEERDLVNQLLGQAQMAEAFGKFSQTVWSSKLAYVKENKLYRALAGKKSPNGLELQGTWQEFCGLLGVSDEKANQDIANLRTFGEEALESMSRMGIGYRELRQFRKLPEDQKTALIEVAKAGDKESFVELAEEIIAKHTKEKEALAQRVEEAEANLEARSRVLQDKSSKIDQLTEEVAKLSNPLKTLPWDKRVAPFQQEITQRQSVLDAAIAKHLEAVQALDAWLTSEITQAPDYDPEMPAPLPPEVRAVLLHLDDAVTRTAMLAAELRDELGRRFAADIEDARRNVLTEGSEA
;
A
#
# COMPACT_ATOMS: atom_id res chain seq x y z
N MET A 1 113.06 9.42 31.68
CA MET A 1 112.96 8.31 32.64
C MET A 1 112.67 7.06 31.83
N ALA A 2 113.71 6.29 31.50
CA ALA A 2 114.18 5.10 32.23
C ALA A 2 113.49 3.82 31.71
N ARG A 3 114.33 2.97 31.09
CA ARG A 3 114.12 1.59 30.62
C ARG A 3 113.36 0.73 31.64
N THR A 4 112.64 -0.29 31.16
CA THR A 4 113.09 -1.70 31.29
C THR A 4 112.31 -2.65 30.39
N LYS A 5 113.07 -3.54 29.75
CA LYS A 5 112.67 -4.73 29.03
C LYS A 5 112.77 -5.88 30.02
N THR A 6 111.74 -6.73 30.12
CA THR A 6 111.83 -7.99 30.86
C THR A 6 111.36 -9.10 29.95
N THR A 7 112.30 -9.98 29.62
CA THR A 7 112.09 -11.25 28.94
C THR A 7 111.88 -12.28 30.03
N GLU A 8 110.76 -13.01 30.02
CA GLU A 8 110.63 -14.27 30.75
C GLU A 8 110.00 -15.32 29.84
N THR A 9 110.69 -16.46 29.74
CA THR A 9 110.19 -17.70 29.14
C THR A 9 109.90 -18.66 30.30
N PRO A 10 108.68 -19.21 30.38
CA PRO A 10 108.54 -20.64 30.68
C PRO A 10 107.31 -21.23 29.95
N ALA A 11 107.10 -22.52 29.73
CA ALA A 11 107.78 -23.77 30.02
C ALA A 11 107.20 -24.81 29.03
N ILE A 12 107.92 -25.91 28.80
CA ILE A 12 107.47 -27.04 27.98
C ILE A 12 106.24 -27.67 28.67
N ALA A 13 105.09 -27.65 27.99
CA ALA A 13 103.89 -28.38 28.42
C ALA A 13 104.13 -29.90 28.29
N PRO A 14 103.67 -30.72 29.24
CA PRO A 14 103.78 -32.17 29.13
C PRO A 14 102.89 -32.67 27.98
N ALA A 15 103.33 -33.74 27.32
CA ALA A 15 102.52 -34.44 26.33
C ALA A 15 101.17 -34.83 26.94
N VAL A 16 100.09 -34.27 26.38
CA VAL A 16 98.72 -34.65 26.74
C VAL A 16 98.49 -36.05 26.18
N GLU A 17 98.51 -37.05 27.06
CA GLU A 17 97.86 -38.34 26.77
C GLU A 17 96.38 -38.06 26.53
N LEU A 18 95.93 -38.21 25.28
CA LEU A 18 94.52 -38.20 24.93
C LEU A 18 93.86 -39.42 25.57
N ARG A 19 93.08 -39.17 26.63
CA ARG A 19 92.13 -40.14 27.18
C ARG A 19 91.12 -40.51 26.09
N GLN A 20 91.16 -41.76 25.62
CA GLN A 20 90.29 -42.29 24.56
C GLN A 20 88.80 -42.08 24.89
N ASP A 21 88.46 -42.14 26.17
CA ASP A 21 87.15 -41.91 26.77
C ASP A 21 86.57 -40.49 26.55
N VAL A 22 87.40 -39.46 26.39
CA VAL A 22 86.95 -38.09 26.08
C VAL A 22 86.73 -37.90 24.57
N VAL A 23 87.51 -38.60 23.75
CA VAL A 23 87.37 -38.60 22.29
C VAL A 23 86.08 -39.31 21.87
N ASP A 24 85.72 -40.40 22.56
CA ASP A 24 84.49 -41.14 22.31
C ASP A 24 83.24 -40.35 22.72
N ALA A 25 83.26 -39.66 23.86
CA ALA A 25 82.14 -38.81 24.29
C ALA A 25 81.94 -37.59 23.38
N ALA A 26 83.02 -36.95 22.92
CA ALA A 26 82.96 -35.85 21.95
C ALA A 26 82.46 -36.34 20.58
N ASN A 27 82.86 -37.54 20.14
CA ASN A 27 82.33 -38.15 18.92
C ASN A 27 80.84 -38.47 19.03
N VAL A 28 80.37 -39.02 20.16
CA VAL A 28 78.94 -39.31 20.36
C VAL A 28 78.10 -38.03 20.38
N MET A 29 78.60 -36.95 21.00
CA MET A 29 77.91 -35.66 20.99
C MET A 29 77.94 -34.97 19.62
N ALA A 30 79.03 -35.12 18.86
CA ALA A 30 79.13 -34.65 17.48
C ALA A 30 78.21 -35.44 16.53
N ILE A 31 78.10 -36.76 16.70
CA ILE A 31 77.17 -37.62 15.95
C ILE A 31 75.72 -37.25 16.28
N ALA A 32 75.40 -37.03 17.56
CA ALA A 32 74.07 -36.60 17.98
C ALA A 32 73.72 -35.19 17.45
N GLN A 33 74.66 -34.24 17.49
CA GLN A 33 74.45 -32.91 16.92
C GLN A 33 74.35 -32.93 15.39
N ALA A 34 75.12 -33.79 14.72
CA ALA A 34 75.01 -34.01 13.27
C ALA A 34 73.65 -34.64 12.91
N SER A 35 73.16 -35.61 13.68
CA SER A 35 71.83 -36.20 13.46
C SER A 35 70.70 -35.19 13.72
N TYR A 36 70.81 -34.34 14.75
CA TYR A 36 69.86 -33.24 14.98
C TYR A 36 69.92 -32.16 13.89
N GLY A 37 71.08 -31.93 13.27
CA GLY A 37 71.24 -31.04 12.12
C GLY A 37 70.58 -31.61 10.87
N GLU A 38 70.81 -32.90 10.58
CA GLU A 38 70.24 -33.61 9.44
C GLU A 38 68.71 -33.71 9.52
N GLU A 39 68.15 -33.96 10.70
CA GLU A 39 66.70 -33.94 10.93
C GLU A 39 66.10 -32.54 10.72
N ARG A 40 66.78 -31.48 11.18
CA ARG A 40 66.33 -30.09 10.98
C ARG A 40 66.43 -29.67 9.51
N ASP A 41 67.47 -30.07 8.80
CA ASP A 41 67.64 -29.80 7.38
C ASP A 41 66.58 -30.53 6.55
N LEU A 42 66.27 -31.79 6.90
CA LEU A 42 65.16 -32.53 6.31
C LEU A 42 63.81 -31.85 6.56
N VAL A 43 63.54 -31.39 7.78
CA VAL A 43 62.30 -30.66 8.10
C VAL A 43 62.21 -29.34 7.34
N ASN A 44 63.31 -28.58 7.21
CA ASN A 44 63.35 -27.35 6.42
C ASN A 44 63.14 -27.62 4.92
N GLN A 45 63.69 -28.71 4.38
CA GLN A 45 63.46 -29.14 3.01
C GLN A 45 62.01 -29.56 2.78
N LEU A 46 61.43 -30.34 3.69
CA LEU A 46 60.02 -30.76 3.63
C LEU A 46 59.07 -29.56 3.77
N LEU A 47 59.40 -28.58 4.62
CA LEU A 47 58.67 -27.32 4.74
C LEU A 47 58.74 -26.52 3.44
N GLY A 48 59.93 -26.41 2.82
CA GLY A 48 60.09 -25.75 1.52
C GLY A 48 59.33 -26.46 0.39
N GLN A 49 59.32 -27.79 0.39
CA GLN A 49 58.52 -28.60 -0.54
C GLN A 49 57.02 -28.40 -0.32
N ALA A 50 56.57 -28.36 0.93
CA ALA A 50 55.17 -28.11 1.28
C ALA A 50 54.75 -26.68 0.89
N GLN A 51 55.59 -25.67 1.13
CA GLN A 51 55.37 -24.29 0.71
C GLN A 51 55.34 -24.16 -0.82
N MET A 52 56.22 -24.85 -1.55
CA MET A 52 56.14 -24.92 -3.01
C MET A 52 54.86 -25.60 -3.48
N ALA A 53 54.50 -26.75 -2.91
CA ALA A 53 53.28 -27.47 -3.27
C ALA A 53 52.02 -26.62 -3.02
N GLU A 54 52.00 -25.85 -1.92
CA GLU A 54 50.94 -24.90 -1.60
C GLU A 54 50.88 -23.75 -2.62
N ALA A 55 52.02 -23.14 -2.94
CA ALA A 55 52.09 -22.05 -3.92
C ALA A 55 51.66 -22.52 -5.32
N PHE A 56 52.10 -23.71 -5.74
CA PHE A 56 51.65 -24.36 -6.97
C PHE A 56 50.15 -24.64 -6.94
N GLY A 57 49.60 -25.09 -5.81
CA GLY A 57 48.16 -25.30 -5.65
C GLY A 57 47.35 -24.01 -5.83
N LYS A 58 47.77 -22.92 -5.20
CA LYS A 58 47.10 -21.60 -5.32
C LYS A 58 47.18 -21.04 -6.73
N PHE A 59 48.37 -21.05 -7.35
CA PHE A 59 48.56 -20.62 -8.74
C PHE A 59 47.74 -21.48 -9.72
N SER A 60 47.77 -22.80 -9.54
CA SER A 60 47.00 -23.75 -10.34
C SER A 60 45.50 -23.51 -10.23
N GLN A 61 45.00 -23.09 -9.06
CA GLN A 61 43.57 -22.81 -8.84
C GLN A 61 43.06 -21.61 -9.65
N THR A 62 43.85 -20.55 -9.79
CA THR A 62 43.44 -19.39 -10.60
C THR A 62 43.45 -19.72 -12.09
N VAL A 63 44.51 -20.40 -12.56
CA VAL A 63 44.59 -20.92 -13.94
C VAL A 63 43.44 -21.88 -14.23
N TRP A 64 43.15 -22.77 -13.29
CA TRP A 64 42.02 -23.70 -13.35
C TRP A 64 40.69 -22.96 -13.55
N SER A 65 40.41 -21.98 -12.70
CA SER A 65 39.19 -21.17 -12.76
C SER A 65 39.08 -20.43 -14.09
N SER A 66 40.20 -19.90 -14.62
CA SER A 66 40.27 -19.23 -15.91
C SER A 66 39.97 -20.19 -17.07
N LYS A 67 40.55 -21.39 -17.06
CA LYS A 67 40.27 -22.43 -18.08
C LYS A 67 38.84 -22.94 -18.00
N LEU A 68 38.28 -23.13 -16.80
CA LEU A 68 36.88 -23.49 -16.62
C LEU A 68 35.95 -22.41 -17.17
N ALA A 69 36.23 -21.13 -16.89
CA ALA A 69 35.47 -20.00 -17.43
C ALA A 69 35.51 -20.01 -18.96
N TYR A 70 36.69 -20.15 -19.56
CA TYR A 70 36.87 -20.22 -21.01
C TYR A 70 36.12 -21.39 -21.65
N VAL A 71 36.22 -22.60 -21.08
CA VAL A 71 35.50 -23.79 -21.57
C VAL A 71 33.99 -23.58 -21.50
N LYS A 72 33.50 -22.98 -20.40
CA LYS A 72 32.08 -22.77 -20.18
C LYS A 72 31.50 -21.70 -21.11
N GLU A 73 32.21 -20.59 -21.27
CA GLU A 73 31.80 -19.47 -22.15
C GLU A 73 31.76 -19.89 -23.61
N ASN A 74 32.76 -20.63 -24.07
CA ASN A 74 32.83 -21.12 -25.46
C ASN A 74 32.09 -22.44 -25.67
N LYS A 75 31.43 -22.98 -24.63
CA LYS A 75 30.69 -24.25 -24.66
C LYS A 75 31.52 -25.43 -25.18
N LEU A 76 32.83 -25.44 -24.94
CA LEU A 76 33.75 -26.46 -25.45
C LEU A 76 33.45 -27.86 -24.90
N TYR A 77 32.80 -27.93 -23.73
CA TYR A 77 32.32 -29.17 -23.12
C TYR A 77 31.35 -29.95 -24.04
N ARG A 78 30.67 -29.30 -24.99
CA ARG A 78 29.79 -29.96 -25.97
C ARG A 78 30.54 -30.87 -26.94
N ALA A 79 31.83 -30.63 -27.16
CA ALA A 79 32.68 -31.47 -28.01
C ALA A 79 32.95 -32.87 -27.40
N LEU A 80 32.43 -33.12 -26.20
CA LEU A 80 32.44 -34.44 -25.55
C LEU A 80 31.24 -35.30 -25.92
N ALA A 81 30.21 -34.75 -26.56
CA ALA A 81 29.03 -35.52 -26.97
C ALA A 81 29.43 -36.72 -27.87
N GLY A 82 28.91 -37.90 -27.56
CA GLY A 82 29.20 -39.14 -28.30
C GLY A 82 30.53 -39.82 -27.93
N LYS A 83 31.31 -39.25 -27.00
CA LYS A 83 32.52 -39.91 -26.46
C LYS A 83 32.16 -40.77 -25.26
N LYS A 84 32.96 -41.81 -24.99
CA LYS A 84 32.79 -42.67 -23.81
C LYS A 84 33.54 -42.11 -22.62
N SER A 85 32.87 -42.07 -21.46
CA SER A 85 33.45 -41.76 -20.16
C SER A 85 34.36 -42.91 -19.67
N PRO A 86 35.21 -42.68 -18.65
CA PRO A 86 36.02 -43.74 -18.02
C PRO A 86 35.20 -44.94 -17.50
N ASN A 87 33.91 -44.73 -17.20
CA ASN A 87 32.99 -45.77 -16.73
C ASN A 87 32.25 -46.47 -17.88
N GLY A 88 32.61 -46.20 -19.14
CA GLY A 88 32.02 -46.81 -20.33
C GLY A 88 30.68 -46.21 -20.80
N LEU A 89 30.10 -45.28 -20.04
CA LEU A 89 28.87 -44.55 -20.41
C LEU A 89 29.16 -43.51 -21.49
N GLU A 90 28.23 -43.35 -22.44
CA GLU A 90 28.30 -42.31 -23.47
C GLU A 90 27.96 -40.93 -22.88
N LEU A 91 28.79 -39.93 -23.19
CA LEU A 91 28.65 -38.56 -22.71
C LEU A 91 27.68 -37.77 -23.59
N GLN A 92 26.79 -37.01 -22.94
CA GLN A 92 25.82 -36.13 -23.61
C GLN A 92 26.40 -34.74 -23.95
N GLY A 93 27.59 -34.41 -23.45
CA GLY A 93 28.26 -33.13 -23.70
C GLY A 93 27.69 -31.99 -22.85
N THR A 94 27.31 -32.29 -21.61
CA THR A 94 26.80 -31.32 -20.64
C THR A 94 27.92 -30.71 -19.78
N TRP A 95 27.64 -29.56 -19.16
CA TRP A 95 28.58 -28.91 -18.24
C TRP A 95 28.85 -29.78 -16.99
N GLN A 96 27.81 -30.45 -16.49
CA GLN A 96 27.90 -31.31 -15.31
C GLN A 96 28.80 -32.52 -15.58
N GLU A 97 28.65 -33.17 -16.74
CA GLU A 97 29.53 -34.29 -17.13
C GLU A 97 30.98 -33.86 -17.27
N PHE A 98 31.24 -32.69 -17.87
CA PHE A 98 32.59 -32.15 -17.97
C PHE A 98 33.23 -31.90 -16.60
N CYS A 99 32.48 -31.34 -15.65
CA CYS A 99 32.94 -31.17 -14.27
C CYS A 99 33.17 -32.52 -13.57
N GLY A 100 32.29 -33.50 -13.81
CA GLY A 100 32.43 -34.85 -13.28
C GLY A 100 33.69 -35.57 -13.75
N LEU A 101 34.08 -35.41 -15.03
CA LEU A 101 35.34 -35.94 -15.56
C LEU A 101 36.58 -35.33 -14.90
N LEU A 102 36.44 -34.09 -14.44
CA LEU A 102 37.47 -33.33 -13.73
C LEU A 102 37.48 -33.62 -12.22
N GLY A 103 36.58 -34.47 -11.71
CA GLY A 103 36.47 -34.81 -10.30
C GLY A 103 35.91 -33.68 -9.42
N VAL A 104 35.21 -32.70 -10.00
CA VAL A 104 34.62 -31.56 -9.27
C VAL A 104 33.12 -31.49 -9.51
N SER A 105 32.35 -30.98 -8.54
CA SER A 105 30.93 -30.69 -8.79
C SER A 105 30.79 -29.45 -9.67
N ASP A 106 29.70 -29.38 -10.43
CA ASP A 106 29.41 -28.22 -11.25
C ASP A 106 29.14 -26.98 -10.40
N GLU A 107 28.57 -27.12 -9.19
CA GLU A 107 28.42 -25.99 -8.26
C GLU A 107 29.77 -25.42 -7.83
N LYS A 108 30.75 -26.27 -7.50
CA LYS A 108 32.09 -25.82 -7.13
C LYS A 108 32.76 -25.09 -8.29
N ALA A 109 32.75 -25.70 -9.48
CA ALA A 109 33.25 -25.09 -10.71
C ALA A 109 32.59 -23.74 -11.01
N ASN A 110 31.27 -23.64 -10.83
CA ASN A 110 30.52 -22.40 -11.00
C ASN A 110 30.90 -21.34 -9.98
N GLN A 111 31.15 -21.72 -8.73
CA GLN A 111 31.61 -20.79 -7.71
C GLN A 111 33.03 -20.28 -7.97
N ASP A 112 33.95 -21.15 -8.43
CA ASP A 112 35.31 -20.77 -8.83
C ASP A 112 35.25 -19.73 -9.97
N ILE A 113 34.44 -19.98 -11.01
CA ILE A 113 34.20 -19.03 -12.12
C ILE A 113 33.59 -17.72 -11.61
N ALA A 114 32.61 -17.79 -10.71
CA ALA A 114 31.97 -16.58 -10.16
C ALA A 114 32.94 -15.73 -9.36
N ASN A 115 33.79 -16.35 -8.53
CA ASN A 115 34.82 -15.63 -7.79
C ASN A 115 35.82 -14.97 -8.75
N LEU A 116 36.27 -15.69 -9.78
CA LEU A 116 37.17 -15.14 -10.80
C LEU A 116 36.56 -13.93 -11.51
N ARG A 117 35.30 -14.02 -11.94
CA ARG A 117 34.61 -12.92 -12.63
C ARG A 117 34.38 -11.70 -11.75
N THR A 118 34.12 -11.90 -10.46
CA THR A 118 33.87 -10.78 -9.54
C THR A 118 35.16 -10.07 -9.14
N PHE A 119 36.22 -10.80 -8.80
CA PHE A 119 37.43 -10.21 -8.22
C PHE A 119 38.57 -10.03 -9.23
N GLY A 120 38.58 -10.80 -10.31
CA GLY A 120 39.71 -10.89 -11.23
C GLY A 120 40.82 -11.82 -10.75
N GLU A 121 41.68 -12.24 -11.67
CA GLU A 121 42.76 -13.22 -11.43
C GLU A 121 43.78 -12.75 -10.40
N GLU A 122 44.30 -11.54 -10.56
CA GLU A 122 45.33 -10.93 -9.69
C GLU A 122 44.86 -10.79 -8.23
N ALA A 123 43.65 -10.23 -8.04
CA ALA A 123 43.11 -10.04 -6.70
C ALA A 123 42.76 -11.38 -6.04
N LEU A 124 42.21 -12.34 -6.79
CA LEU A 124 41.86 -13.66 -6.24
C LEU A 124 43.11 -14.46 -5.81
N GLU A 125 44.20 -14.37 -6.58
CA GLU A 125 45.49 -14.96 -6.20
C GLU A 125 46.03 -14.33 -4.91
N SER A 126 46.00 -13.00 -4.82
CA SER A 126 46.42 -12.29 -3.61
C SER A 126 45.54 -12.64 -2.41
N MET A 127 44.22 -12.67 -2.58
CA MET A 127 43.29 -13.08 -1.54
C MET A 127 43.57 -14.51 -1.04
N SER A 128 43.83 -15.45 -1.96
CA SER A 128 44.22 -16.82 -1.62
C SER A 128 45.56 -16.88 -0.85
N ARG A 129 46.53 -16.04 -1.23
CA ARG A 129 47.81 -15.91 -0.54
C ARG A 129 47.65 -15.36 0.88
N MET A 130 46.75 -14.41 1.07
CA MET A 130 46.40 -13.84 2.37
C MET A 130 45.59 -14.81 3.26
N GLY A 131 45.13 -15.94 2.71
CA GLY A 131 44.37 -16.97 3.42
C GLY A 131 42.87 -16.71 3.45
N ILE A 132 42.36 -15.88 2.54
CA ILE A 132 40.93 -15.61 2.41
C ILE A 132 40.25 -16.81 1.79
N GLY A 133 39.35 -17.42 2.54
CA GLY A 133 38.68 -18.64 2.17
C GLY A 133 37.42 -18.41 1.33
N TYR A 134 36.82 -19.53 0.95
CA TYR A 134 35.59 -19.54 0.16
C TYR A 134 34.39 -18.90 0.86
N ARG A 135 34.39 -18.88 2.19
CA ARG A 135 33.32 -18.30 3.00
C ARG A 135 33.35 -16.78 2.90
N GLU A 136 34.53 -16.20 3.07
CA GLU A 136 34.77 -14.75 2.97
C GLU A 136 34.50 -14.28 1.54
N LEU A 137 35.02 -14.97 0.52
CA LEU A 137 34.76 -14.64 -0.89
C LEU A 137 33.26 -14.60 -1.22
N ARG A 138 32.47 -15.53 -0.66
CA ARG A 138 31.01 -15.52 -0.82
C ARG A 138 30.34 -14.30 -0.20
N GLN A 139 30.86 -13.80 0.92
CA GLN A 139 30.34 -12.58 1.55
C GLN A 139 30.71 -11.35 0.72
N PHE A 140 31.97 -11.25 0.30
CA PHE A 140 32.45 -10.12 -0.51
C PHE A 140 31.74 -10.03 -1.87
N ARG A 141 31.37 -11.16 -2.49
CA ARG A 141 30.56 -11.16 -3.73
C ARG A 141 29.17 -10.55 -3.56
N LYS A 142 28.63 -10.48 -2.34
CA LYS A 142 27.32 -9.89 -2.05
C LYS A 142 27.40 -8.39 -1.78
N LEU A 143 28.60 -7.84 -1.65
CA LEU A 143 28.77 -6.42 -1.40
C LEU A 143 28.34 -5.57 -2.62
N PRO A 144 27.94 -4.32 -2.39
CA PRO A 144 27.85 -3.28 -3.42
C PRO A 144 29.12 -3.18 -4.29
N GLU A 145 28.98 -2.75 -5.54
CA GLU A 145 30.09 -2.72 -6.51
C GLU A 145 31.23 -1.79 -6.10
N ASP A 146 30.92 -0.62 -5.53
CA ASP A 146 31.91 0.31 -4.97
C ASP A 146 32.78 -0.35 -3.90
N GLN A 147 32.16 -1.13 -3.00
CA GLN A 147 32.86 -1.84 -1.93
C GLN A 147 33.67 -3.03 -2.44
N LYS A 148 33.18 -3.73 -3.48
CA LYS A 148 33.95 -4.78 -4.16
C LYS A 148 35.20 -4.21 -4.83
N THR A 149 35.07 -3.09 -5.55
CA THR A 149 36.21 -2.45 -6.21
C THR A 149 37.27 -2.03 -5.21
N ALA A 150 36.88 -1.41 -4.09
CA ALA A 150 37.81 -1.05 -3.01
C ALA A 150 38.56 -2.28 -2.44
N LEU A 151 37.84 -3.38 -2.17
CA LEU A 151 38.48 -4.63 -1.71
C LEU A 151 39.41 -5.24 -2.76
N ILE A 152 39.08 -5.16 -4.04
CA ILE A 152 39.92 -5.64 -5.14
C ILE A 152 41.22 -4.84 -5.22
N GLU A 153 41.16 -3.51 -5.11
CA GLU A 153 42.35 -2.65 -5.16
C GLU A 153 43.30 -2.93 -4.00
N VAL A 154 42.78 -3.02 -2.76
CA VAL A 154 43.59 -3.37 -1.58
C VAL A 154 44.15 -4.79 -1.70
N ALA A 155 43.36 -5.75 -2.22
CA ALA A 155 43.84 -7.10 -2.45
C ALA A 155 45.00 -7.14 -3.45
N LYS A 156 44.95 -6.36 -4.54
CA LYS A 156 46.06 -6.28 -5.51
C LYS A 156 47.35 -5.74 -4.90
N ALA A 157 47.26 -4.82 -3.94
CA ALA A 157 48.42 -4.33 -3.21
C ALA A 157 49.09 -5.41 -2.33
N GLY A 158 48.39 -6.51 -2.03
CA GLY A 158 48.94 -7.65 -1.30
C GLY A 158 49.09 -7.43 0.21
N ASP A 159 48.55 -6.34 0.73
CA ASP A 159 48.57 -6.02 2.15
C ASP A 159 47.37 -6.64 2.87
N LYS A 160 47.67 -7.68 3.65
CA LYS A 160 46.67 -8.40 4.45
C LYS A 160 46.07 -7.55 5.56
N GLU A 161 46.86 -6.68 6.17
CA GLU A 161 46.41 -5.87 7.31
C GLU A 161 45.40 -4.83 6.83
N SER A 162 45.76 -4.05 5.80
CA SER A 162 44.84 -3.11 5.13
C SER A 162 43.57 -3.79 4.61
N PHE A 163 43.68 -5.03 4.07
CA PHE A 163 42.51 -5.75 3.58
C PHE A 163 41.53 -6.11 4.72
N VAL A 164 42.07 -6.60 5.84
CA VAL A 164 41.25 -7.00 6.99
C VAL A 164 40.56 -5.78 7.60
N GLU A 165 41.28 -4.66 7.76
CA GLU A 165 40.70 -3.41 8.26
C GLU A 165 39.53 -2.92 7.40
N LEU A 166 39.72 -2.87 6.07
CA LEU A 166 38.66 -2.46 5.15
C LEU A 166 37.46 -3.40 5.18
N ALA A 167 37.70 -4.72 5.24
CA ALA A 167 36.63 -5.71 5.33
C ALA A 167 35.84 -5.57 6.63
N GLU A 168 36.52 -5.33 7.76
CA GLU A 168 35.89 -5.07 9.05
C GLU A 168 35.07 -3.79 9.05
N GLU A 169 35.60 -2.70 8.47
CA GLU A 169 34.87 -1.44 8.34
C GLU A 169 33.59 -1.61 7.52
N ILE A 170 33.67 -2.30 6.38
CA ILE A 170 32.51 -2.59 5.52
C ILE A 170 31.45 -3.38 6.31
N ILE A 171 31.85 -4.44 7.02
CA ILE A 171 30.93 -5.26 7.80
C ILE A 171 30.30 -4.44 8.94
N ALA A 172 31.10 -3.62 9.63
CA ALA A 172 30.63 -2.74 10.71
C ALA A 172 29.65 -1.68 10.19
N LYS A 173 29.87 -1.14 8.99
CA LYS A 173 28.97 -0.18 8.36
C LYS A 173 27.65 -0.83 7.96
N HIS A 174 27.68 -2.00 7.30
CA HIS A 174 26.47 -2.72 6.91
C HIS A 174 25.62 -3.17 8.11
N THR A 175 26.27 -3.59 9.21
CA THR A 175 25.54 -3.96 10.44
C THR A 175 24.84 -2.75 11.05
N LYS A 176 25.54 -1.62 11.18
CA LYS A 176 24.93 -0.36 11.64
C LYS A 176 23.81 0.14 10.74
N GLU A 177 24.00 0.12 9.42
CA GLU A 177 22.97 0.52 8.46
C GLU A 177 21.74 -0.39 8.53
N LYS A 178 21.95 -1.70 8.70
CA LYS A 178 20.85 -2.66 8.85
C LYS A 178 20.08 -2.44 10.14
N GLU A 179 20.77 -2.18 11.25
CA GLU A 179 20.13 -1.84 12.53
C GLU A 179 19.34 -0.52 12.43
N ALA A 180 19.94 0.52 11.84
CA ALA A 180 19.27 1.80 11.64
C ALA A 180 18.05 1.67 10.71
N LEU A 181 18.15 0.89 9.63
CA LEU A 181 17.01 0.62 8.75
C LEU A 181 15.92 -0.18 9.46
N ALA A 182 16.27 -1.17 10.27
CA ALA A 182 15.30 -1.94 11.06
C ALA A 182 14.53 -1.04 12.04
N GLN A 183 15.23 -0.16 12.76
CA GLN A 183 14.61 0.84 13.64
C GLN A 183 13.67 1.78 12.87
N ARG A 184 14.09 2.28 11.70
CA ARG A 184 13.24 3.16 10.87
C ARG A 184 12.00 2.46 10.34
N VAL A 185 12.08 1.17 10.03
CA VAL A 185 10.92 0.37 9.61
C VAL A 185 9.95 0.22 10.79
N GLU A 186 10.45 -0.14 11.98
CA GLU A 186 9.63 -0.27 13.18
C GLU A 186 8.94 1.06 13.56
N GLU A 187 9.68 2.18 13.53
CA GLU A 187 9.12 3.51 13.75
C GLU A 187 8.08 3.91 12.69
N ALA A 188 8.32 3.56 11.42
CA ALA A 188 7.38 3.85 10.34
C ALA A 188 6.09 3.02 10.48
N GLU A 189 6.20 1.75 10.84
CA GLU A 189 5.06 0.86 11.11
C GLU A 189 4.23 1.37 12.29
N ALA A 190 4.87 1.72 13.41
CA ALA A 190 4.20 2.30 14.57
C ALA A 190 3.49 3.62 14.23
N ASN A 191 4.13 4.48 13.42
CA ASN A 191 3.51 5.72 12.95
C ASN A 191 2.32 5.49 12.02
N LEU A 192 2.40 4.50 11.13
CA LEU A 192 1.30 4.13 10.24
C LEU A 192 0.11 3.60 11.05
N GLU A 193 0.36 2.75 12.06
CA GLU A 193 -0.69 2.25 12.94
C GLU A 193 -1.34 3.39 13.73
N ALA A 194 -0.54 4.28 14.32
CA ALA A 194 -1.06 5.45 15.03
C ALA A 194 -1.91 6.37 14.11
N ARG A 195 -1.44 6.61 12.88
CA ARG A 195 -2.20 7.39 11.88
C ARG A 195 -3.48 6.68 11.45
N SER A 196 -3.45 5.35 11.30
CA SER A 196 -4.62 4.55 10.96
C SER A 196 -5.70 4.66 12.04
N ARG A 197 -5.32 4.56 13.33
CA ARG A 197 -6.25 4.77 14.46
C ARG A 197 -6.85 6.17 14.45
N VAL A 198 -6.03 7.22 14.27
CA VAL A 198 -6.52 8.61 14.18
C VAL A 198 -7.46 8.80 12.98
N LEU A 199 -7.18 8.18 11.84
CA LEU A 199 -8.07 8.22 10.68
C LEU A 199 -9.39 7.53 10.95
N GLN A 200 -9.38 6.38 11.63
CA GLN A 200 -10.59 5.67 12.05
C GLN A 200 -11.43 6.52 13.01
N ASP A 201 -10.81 7.12 14.02
CA ASP A 201 -11.50 8.02 14.96
C ASP A 201 -12.12 9.22 14.24
N LYS A 202 -11.38 9.81 13.28
CA LYS A 202 -11.88 10.90 12.45
C LYS A 202 -13.02 10.47 11.53
N SER A 203 -12.94 9.31 10.89
CA SER A 203 -14.03 8.81 10.05
C SER A 203 -15.28 8.56 10.87
N SER A 204 -15.17 7.92 12.04
CA SER A 204 -16.30 7.75 12.95
C SER A 204 -16.89 9.09 13.39
N LYS A 205 -16.06 10.11 13.65
CA LYS A 205 -16.57 11.44 13.99
C LYS A 205 -17.23 12.15 12.81
N ILE A 206 -16.71 12.00 11.60
CA ILE A 206 -17.33 12.50 10.37
C ILE A 206 -18.69 11.85 10.17
N ASP A 207 -18.80 10.53 10.35
CA ASP A 207 -20.07 9.81 10.19
C ASP A 207 -21.11 10.28 11.22
N GLN A 208 -20.71 10.43 12.49
CA GLN A 208 -21.55 10.99 13.55
C GLN A 208 -22.02 12.40 13.22
N LEU A 209 -21.10 13.29 12.83
CA LEU A 209 -21.44 14.66 12.46
C LEU A 209 -22.30 14.71 11.19
N THR A 210 -22.09 13.79 10.25
CA THR A 210 -22.92 13.67 9.04
C THR A 210 -24.34 13.23 9.39
N GLU A 211 -24.50 12.30 10.33
CA GLU A 211 -25.81 11.89 10.84
C GLU A 211 -26.49 13.02 11.65
N GLU A 212 -25.74 13.73 12.49
CA GLU A 212 -26.24 14.90 13.24
C GLU A 212 -26.64 16.02 12.28
N VAL A 213 -25.81 16.33 11.28
CA VAL A 213 -26.15 17.25 10.21
C VAL A 213 -27.38 16.76 9.48
N ALA A 214 -27.50 15.49 9.06
CA ALA A 214 -28.68 14.99 8.37
C ALA A 214 -29.97 15.07 9.23
N LYS A 215 -29.87 14.84 10.54
CA LYS A 215 -30.98 15.02 11.49
C LYS A 215 -31.40 16.49 11.60
N LEU A 216 -30.44 17.40 11.66
CA LEU A 216 -30.67 18.84 11.81
C LEU A 216 -31.00 19.54 10.48
N SER A 217 -30.47 19.03 9.38
CA SER A 217 -30.60 19.54 8.01
C SER A 217 -31.75 18.90 7.25
N ASN A 218 -32.56 18.06 7.90
CA ASN A 218 -33.86 17.66 7.37
C ASN A 218 -34.64 18.97 7.16
N PRO A 219 -34.70 19.50 5.93
CA PRO A 219 -35.34 20.79 5.70
C PRO A 219 -36.79 20.57 6.08
N LEU A 220 -37.32 21.43 6.96
CA LEU A 220 -38.72 21.56 7.33
C LEU A 220 -39.63 20.72 6.42
N LYS A 221 -40.13 19.58 6.94
CA LYS A 221 -41.16 18.74 6.31
C LYS A 221 -42.48 19.52 6.17
N THR A 222 -42.46 20.69 5.54
CA THR A 222 -43.68 21.31 5.04
C THR A 222 -43.99 20.60 3.75
N LEU A 223 -45.14 19.92 3.73
CA LEU A 223 -45.75 19.44 2.50
C LEU A 223 -45.69 20.55 1.43
N PRO A 224 -45.50 20.21 0.14
CA PRO A 224 -45.56 21.22 -0.90
C PRO A 224 -46.94 21.91 -0.88
N TRP A 225 -46.99 23.18 -1.32
CA TRP A 225 -48.15 24.05 -1.12
C TRP A 225 -49.45 23.45 -1.68
N ASP A 226 -49.39 22.75 -2.82
CA ASP A 226 -50.52 22.04 -3.43
C ASP A 226 -51.18 21.04 -2.45
N LYS A 227 -50.38 20.25 -1.74
CA LYS A 227 -50.88 19.26 -0.77
C LYS A 227 -51.41 19.92 0.48
N ARG A 228 -50.88 21.08 0.86
CA ARG A 228 -51.32 21.82 2.05
C ARG A 228 -52.68 22.50 1.82
N VAL A 229 -52.95 22.96 0.60
CA VAL A 229 -54.20 23.69 0.27
C VAL A 229 -55.31 22.77 -0.26
N ALA A 230 -54.99 21.57 -0.74
CA ALA A 230 -55.97 20.63 -1.28
C ALA A 230 -57.16 20.32 -0.35
N PRO A 231 -56.98 20.16 0.98
CA PRO A 231 -58.12 19.95 1.89
C PRO A 231 -59.11 21.13 1.90
N PHE A 232 -58.60 22.38 1.87
CA PHE A 232 -59.46 23.56 1.81
C PHE A 232 -60.27 23.61 0.51
N GLN A 233 -59.66 23.25 -0.62
CA GLN A 233 -60.35 23.17 -1.90
C GLN A 233 -61.48 22.14 -1.85
N GLN A 234 -61.22 20.95 -1.31
CA GLN A 234 -62.23 19.90 -1.18
C GLN A 234 -63.41 20.33 -0.29
N GLU A 235 -63.12 20.96 0.86
CA GLU A 235 -64.16 21.47 1.77
C GLU A 235 -64.99 22.58 1.13
N ILE A 236 -64.37 23.52 0.40
CA ILE A 236 -65.07 24.60 -0.31
C ILE A 236 -66.03 24.01 -1.34
N THR A 237 -65.57 23.06 -2.16
CA THR A 237 -66.43 22.40 -3.17
C THR A 237 -67.60 21.65 -2.53
N GLN A 238 -67.36 20.96 -1.41
CA GLN A 238 -68.41 20.25 -0.70
C GLN A 238 -69.46 21.19 -0.08
N ARG A 239 -69.04 22.31 0.51
CA ARG A 239 -69.97 23.30 1.08
C ARG A 239 -70.76 24.02 -0.01
N GLN A 240 -70.13 24.33 -1.14
CA GLN A 240 -70.79 24.95 -2.28
C GLN A 240 -71.90 24.07 -2.84
N SER A 241 -71.67 22.75 -2.99
CA SER A 241 -72.71 21.85 -3.50
C SER A 241 -73.94 21.75 -2.59
N VAL A 242 -73.75 21.86 -1.27
CA VAL A 242 -74.85 21.92 -0.29
C VAL A 242 -75.63 23.24 -0.44
N LEU A 243 -74.94 24.38 -0.60
CA LEU A 243 -75.58 25.67 -0.82
C LEU A 243 -76.39 25.67 -2.12
N ASP A 244 -75.81 25.19 -3.22
CA ASP A 244 -76.48 25.14 -4.52
C ASP A 244 -77.75 24.28 -4.45
N ALA A 245 -77.67 23.11 -3.80
CA ALA A 245 -78.83 22.23 -3.61
C ALA A 245 -79.92 22.85 -2.72
N ALA A 246 -79.54 23.59 -1.68
CA ALA A 246 -80.49 24.27 -0.80
C ALA A 246 -81.21 25.43 -1.52
N ILE A 247 -80.45 26.23 -2.27
CA ILE A 247 -81.01 27.33 -3.07
C ILE A 247 -81.95 26.78 -4.16
N ALA A 248 -81.55 25.70 -4.84
CA ALA A 248 -82.41 25.03 -5.82
C ALA A 248 -83.74 24.57 -5.20
N LYS A 249 -83.72 23.98 -4.00
CA LYS A 249 -84.94 23.59 -3.29
C LYS A 249 -85.82 24.78 -2.89
N HIS A 250 -85.23 25.90 -2.49
CA HIS A 250 -86.01 27.12 -2.25
C HIS A 250 -86.68 27.63 -3.54
N LEU A 251 -85.98 27.57 -4.67
CA LEU A 251 -86.56 27.91 -5.97
C LEU A 251 -87.70 26.96 -6.36
N GLU A 252 -87.53 25.65 -6.18
CA GLU A 252 -88.59 24.66 -6.39
C GLU A 252 -89.81 24.93 -5.49
N ALA A 253 -89.60 25.33 -4.24
CA ALA A 253 -90.68 25.69 -3.32
C ALA A 253 -91.45 26.94 -3.78
N VAL A 254 -90.75 27.96 -4.31
CA VAL A 254 -91.39 29.14 -4.92
C VAL A 254 -92.27 28.72 -6.10
N GLN A 255 -91.73 27.90 -7.01
CA GLN A 255 -92.46 27.42 -8.20
C GLN A 255 -93.66 26.55 -7.82
N ALA A 256 -93.51 25.67 -6.82
CA ALA A 256 -94.58 24.82 -6.35
C ALA A 256 -95.71 25.63 -5.70
N LEU A 257 -95.38 26.66 -4.92
CA LEU A 257 -96.37 27.54 -4.30
C LEU A 257 -97.14 28.35 -5.36
N ASP A 258 -96.46 28.89 -6.35
CA ASP A 258 -97.07 29.63 -7.47
C ASP A 258 -98.02 28.73 -8.30
N ALA A 259 -97.57 27.52 -8.63
CA ALA A 259 -98.37 26.55 -9.37
C ALA A 259 -99.62 26.10 -8.58
N TRP A 260 -99.46 25.79 -7.29
CA TRP A 260 -100.58 25.43 -6.41
C TRP A 260 -101.56 26.59 -6.28
N LEU A 261 -101.08 27.81 -6.01
CA LEU A 261 -101.92 28.99 -5.87
C LEU A 261 -102.70 29.28 -7.16
N THR A 262 -102.05 29.18 -8.32
CA THR A 262 -102.70 29.34 -9.62
C THR A 262 -103.82 28.31 -9.81
N SER A 263 -103.58 27.05 -9.43
CA SER A 263 -104.61 26.02 -9.46
C SER A 263 -105.79 26.31 -8.53
N GLU A 264 -105.54 26.77 -7.30
CA GLU A 264 -106.61 27.08 -6.34
C GLU A 264 -107.46 28.27 -6.81
N ILE A 265 -106.82 29.34 -7.29
CA ILE A 265 -107.51 30.54 -7.79
C ILE A 265 -108.36 30.21 -9.01
N THR A 266 -107.84 29.43 -9.97
CA THR A 266 -108.56 29.08 -11.21
C THR A 266 -109.73 28.10 -10.99
N GLN A 267 -109.75 27.38 -9.87
CA GLN A 267 -110.84 26.47 -9.51
C GLN A 267 -111.96 27.13 -8.68
N ALA A 268 -111.78 28.39 -8.26
CA ALA A 268 -112.78 29.10 -7.47
C ALA A 268 -114.06 29.36 -8.30
N PRO A 269 -115.27 29.16 -7.74
CA PRO A 269 -116.54 29.35 -8.46
C PRO A 269 -116.73 30.77 -9.03
N ASP A 270 -116.12 31.76 -8.38
CA ASP A 270 -116.21 33.19 -8.72
C ASP A 270 -114.92 33.71 -9.39
N TYR A 271 -114.13 32.81 -10.02
CA TYR A 271 -112.89 33.19 -10.72
C TYR A 271 -113.17 34.03 -11.97
N ASP A 272 -112.55 35.22 -12.04
CA ASP A 272 -112.55 36.11 -13.20
C ASP A 272 -111.11 36.34 -13.68
N PRO A 273 -110.75 35.92 -14.91
CA PRO A 273 -109.40 36.08 -15.44
C PRO A 273 -108.99 37.54 -15.71
N GLU A 274 -109.94 38.48 -15.79
CA GLU A 274 -109.64 39.90 -16.02
C GLU A 274 -109.49 40.71 -14.72
N MET A 275 -109.77 40.10 -13.56
CA MET A 275 -109.63 40.74 -12.25
C MET A 275 -108.56 40.06 -11.37
N PRO A 276 -107.63 40.82 -10.74
CA PRO A 276 -106.67 40.24 -9.81
C PRO A 276 -107.36 39.60 -8.60
N ALA A 277 -107.16 38.30 -8.40
CA ALA A 277 -107.69 37.60 -7.22
C ALA A 277 -106.94 38.05 -5.95
N PRO A 278 -107.65 38.51 -4.89
CA PRO A 278 -106.99 38.91 -3.65
C PRO A 278 -106.42 37.68 -2.93
N LEU A 279 -105.11 37.68 -2.68
CA LEU A 279 -104.43 36.60 -1.96
C LEU A 279 -104.97 36.44 -0.53
N PRO A 280 -105.32 35.22 -0.08
CA PRO A 280 -105.69 34.97 1.32
C PRO A 280 -104.59 35.40 2.31
N PRO A 281 -104.94 35.92 3.50
CA PRO A 281 -103.97 36.33 4.52
C PRO A 281 -102.95 35.24 4.88
N GLU A 282 -103.37 33.98 4.91
CA GLU A 282 -102.55 32.81 5.23
C GLU A 282 -101.48 32.58 4.17
N VAL A 283 -101.83 32.69 2.89
CA VAL A 283 -100.89 32.54 1.76
C VAL A 283 -99.89 33.71 1.75
N ARG A 284 -100.35 34.93 2.02
CA ARG A 284 -99.45 36.09 2.15
C ARG A 284 -98.43 35.92 3.27
N ALA A 285 -98.81 35.30 4.40
CA ALA A 285 -97.89 35.03 5.50
C ALA A 285 -96.79 34.02 5.11
N VAL A 286 -97.15 32.99 4.34
CA VAL A 286 -96.17 32.01 3.80
C VAL A 286 -95.23 32.68 2.79
N LEU A 287 -95.76 33.52 1.90
CA LEU A 287 -94.95 34.30 0.94
C LEU A 287 -93.98 35.24 1.64
N LEU A 288 -94.43 35.96 2.67
CA LEU A 288 -93.58 36.83 3.47
C LEU A 288 -92.45 36.05 4.17
N HIS A 289 -92.77 34.88 4.72
CA HIS A 289 -91.75 34.02 5.35
C HIS A 289 -90.70 33.53 4.34
N LEU A 290 -91.12 33.20 3.12
CA LEU A 290 -90.23 32.78 2.04
C LEU A 290 -89.35 33.94 1.56
N ASP A 291 -89.93 35.13 1.39
CA ASP A 291 -89.22 36.36 1.02
C ASP A 291 -88.16 36.75 2.07
N ASP A 292 -88.52 36.68 3.36
CA ASP A 292 -87.59 36.89 4.48
C ASP A 292 -86.42 35.88 4.44
N ALA A 293 -86.70 34.61 4.12
CA ALA A 293 -85.67 33.57 4.04
C ALA A 293 -84.71 33.79 2.86
N VAL A 294 -85.22 34.18 1.70
CA VAL A 294 -84.40 34.52 0.52
C VAL A 294 -83.57 35.78 0.80
N THR A 295 -84.17 36.81 1.38
CA THR A 295 -83.49 38.06 1.76
C THR A 295 -82.34 37.80 2.73
N ARG A 296 -82.55 36.98 3.77
CA ARG A 296 -81.47 36.57 4.68
C ARG A 296 -80.33 35.86 3.96
N THR A 297 -80.65 34.95 3.03
CA THR A 297 -79.65 34.22 2.24
C THR A 297 -78.81 35.17 1.38
N ALA A 298 -79.46 36.16 0.74
CA ALA A 298 -78.78 37.19 -0.06
C ALA A 298 -77.85 38.06 0.78
N MET A 299 -78.26 38.45 1.99
CA MET A 299 -77.41 39.20 2.92
C MET A 299 -76.16 38.42 3.34
N LEU A 300 -76.31 37.13 3.67
CA LEU A 300 -75.18 36.27 4.04
C LEU A 300 -74.20 36.10 2.87
N ALA A 301 -74.70 35.96 1.64
CA ALA A 301 -73.86 35.90 0.45
C ALA A 301 -73.10 37.20 0.19
N ALA A 302 -73.74 38.35 0.42
CA ALA A 302 -73.10 39.66 0.30
C ALA A 302 -71.98 39.85 1.34
N GLU A 303 -72.23 39.47 2.59
CA GLU A 303 -71.23 39.52 3.67
C GLU A 303 -70.02 38.63 3.38
N LEU A 304 -70.24 37.38 2.93
CA LEU A 304 -69.17 36.48 2.52
C LEU A 304 -68.31 37.06 1.40
N ARG A 305 -68.95 37.67 0.39
CA ARG A 305 -68.25 38.28 -0.75
C ARG A 305 -67.42 39.49 -0.32
N ASP A 306 -67.97 40.33 0.54
CA ASP A 306 -67.32 41.52 1.07
C ASP A 306 -66.07 41.14 1.90
N GLU A 307 -66.19 40.12 2.76
CA GLU A 307 -65.05 39.62 3.55
C GLU A 307 -63.94 39.01 2.67
N LEU A 308 -64.31 38.26 1.62
CA LEU A 308 -63.36 37.74 0.65
C LEU A 308 -62.63 38.87 -0.10
N GLY A 309 -63.37 39.92 -0.49
CA GLY A 309 -62.81 41.09 -1.15
C GLY A 309 -61.85 41.86 -0.25
N ARG A 310 -62.22 42.11 1.01
CA ARG A 310 -61.34 42.84 1.95
C ARG A 310 -60.00 42.14 2.18
N ARG A 311 -60.00 40.82 2.26
CA ARG A 311 -58.79 40.05 2.60
C ARG A 311 -57.93 39.68 1.40
N PHE A 312 -58.54 39.41 0.25
CA PHE A 312 -57.86 38.74 -0.85
C PHE A 312 -58.15 39.36 -2.24
N ALA A 313 -58.72 40.57 -2.33
CA ALA A 313 -59.03 41.17 -3.63
C ALA A 313 -57.83 41.25 -4.58
N ALA A 314 -56.67 41.72 -4.08
CA ALA A 314 -55.47 41.84 -4.89
C ALA A 314 -54.98 40.48 -5.44
N ASP A 315 -54.92 39.47 -4.57
CA ASP A 315 -54.49 38.12 -4.95
C ASP A 315 -55.46 37.47 -5.96
N ILE A 316 -56.77 37.68 -5.78
CA ILE A 316 -57.81 37.18 -6.70
C ILE A 316 -57.69 37.85 -8.07
N GLU A 317 -57.45 39.17 -8.11
CA GLU A 317 -57.28 39.91 -9.36
C GLU A 317 -55.99 39.52 -10.09
N ASP A 318 -54.90 39.30 -9.37
CA ASP A 318 -53.64 38.80 -9.93
C ASP A 318 -53.79 37.39 -10.49
N ALA A 319 -54.41 36.47 -9.72
CA ALA A 319 -54.68 35.12 -10.19
C ALA A 319 -55.56 35.10 -11.45
N ARG A 320 -56.61 35.95 -11.51
CA ARG A 320 -57.47 36.07 -12.69
C ARG A 320 -56.73 36.62 -13.92
N ARG A 321 -55.82 37.58 -13.72
CA ARG A 321 -55.00 38.12 -14.83
C ARG A 321 -54.05 37.08 -15.40
N ASN A 322 -53.39 36.30 -14.54
CA ASN A 322 -52.44 35.27 -14.98
C ASN A 322 -53.11 34.11 -15.75
N VAL A 323 -54.33 33.73 -15.36
CA VAL A 323 -55.13 32.73 -16.09
C VAL A 323 -55.50 33.22 -17.51
N LEU A 324 -55.76 34.53 -17.68
CA LEU A 324 -56.11 35.11 -18.99
C LEU A 324 -54.91 35.19 -19.94
N THR A 325 -53.69 35.33 -19.43
CA THR A 325 -52.46 35.35 -20.25
C THR A 325 -52.04 33.96 -20.73
N GLU A 326 -52.15 32.93 -19.88
CA GLU A 326 -51.84 31.53 -20.28
C GLU A 326 -52.82 31.00 -21.33
N GLY A 327 -54.07 31.49 -21.35
CA GLY A 327 -55.07 31.15 -22.36
C GLY A 327 -54.89 31.83 -23.72
N SER A 328 -53.97 32.79 -23.87
CA SER A 328 -53.69 33.47 -25.16
C SER A 328 -52.48 32.92 -25.93
N GLU A 329 -51.73 31.99 -25.32
CA GLU A 329 -50.58 31.31 -25.94
C GLU A 329 -50.90 29.87 -26.42
N ALA A 330 -52.18 29.50 -26.49
CA ALA A 330 -52.67 28.25 -27.06
C ALA A 330 -53.44 28.47 -28.37
#